data_AF-A0A662EVM6-F1
#
_entry.id   AF-A0A662EVM6-F1
#
_cell.length_a   1.000
_cell.length_b   1.000
_cell.length_c   1.000
_cell.angle_alpha   90.00
_cell.angle_beta   90.00
_cell.angle_gamma   90.00
#
_symmetry.space_group_name_H-M   'P 1'
#
loop_
_entity.id
_entity.type
_entity.pdbx_description
1 polymer ?
#
loop_
_entity_poly.entity_id
_entity_poly.type
_entity_poly.pdbx_seq_one_letter_code
_entity_poly.pdbx_strand_id
1 'polypeptide(L)' 'MANGYWNRVLRVDLSSGNIRADEVSEDVWKLSIGGAGYGAMVLLEEATADTDPLG' A
#
# COMPACT_ATOMS: atom_id res chain seq x y z
N MET A 1 8.11 -9.41 -19.64
CA MET A 1 7.58 -8.18 -20.28
C MET A 1 7.16 -7.25 -19.16
N ALA A 2 7.54 -5.97 -19.19
CA ALA A 2 7.19 -5.06 -18.09
C ALA A 2 5.70 -4.67 -18.20
N ASN A 3 4.87 -5.20 -17.31
CA ASN A 3 3.40 -5.03 -17.33
C ASN A 3 2.94 -3.81 -16.52
N GLY A 4 3.79 -2.79 -16.38
CA GLY A 4 3.51 -1.57 -15.60
C GLY A 4 3.68 -1.72 -14.08
N TYR A 5 3.19 -2.80 -13.49
CA TYR A 5 3.29 -3.04 -12.05
C TYR A 5 4.55 -3.84 -11.68
N TRP A 6 5.18 -3.45 -10.57
CA TRP A 6 6.29 -4.19 -9.98
C TRP A 6 5.84 -5.33 -9.07
N ASN A 7 4.54 -5.40 -8.73
CA ASN A 7 3.98 -6.31 -7.74
C ASN A 7 4.69 -6.22 -6.38
N ARG A 8 5.24 -5.05 -6.05
CA ARG A 8 5.99 -4.81 -4.82
C ARG A 8 5.65 -3.48 -4.20
N VAL A 9 5.59 -3.45 -2.88
CA VAL A 9 5.35 -2.23 -2.08
C VAL A 9 6.35 -2.16 -0.93
N LEU A 10 7.02 -1.02 -0.79
CA LEU A 10 7.90 -0.76 0.34
C LEU A 10 7.05 -0.34 1.54
N ARG A 11 7.17 -1.07 2.64
CA ARG A 11 6.56 -0.75 3.93
C ARG A 11 7.64 -0.24 4.87
N VAL A 12 7.38 0.87 5.52
CA VAL A 12 8.32 1.53 6.45
C VAL A 12 7.57 1.86 7.73
N ASP A 13 8.03 1.31 8.85
CA ASP A 13 7.62 1.75 10.18
C ASP A 13 8.70 2.69 10.72
N LEU A 14 8.35 3.97 10.84
CA LEU A 14 9.26 5.02 11.30
C LEU A 14 9.49 4.99 12.83
N SER A 15 8.60 4.35 13.60
CA SER A 15 8.73 4.24 15.06
C SER A 15 9.77 3.19 15.46
N SER A 16 9.75 2.03 14.79
CA SER A 16 10.70 0.94 15.04
C SER A 16 11.91 0.94 14.10
N GLY A 17 11.84 1.66 12.98
CA GLY A 17 12.84 1.63 11.91
C GLY A 17 12.78 0.37 11.04
N ASN A 18 11.70 -0.41 11.12
CA ASN A 18 11.52 -1.62 10.29
C ASN A 18 11.22 -1.25 8.84
N ILE A 19 11.94 -1.89 7.91
CA ILE A 19 11.79 -1.70 6.46
C ILE A 19 11.64 -3.08 5.80
N ARG A 20 10.58 -3.25 5.03
CA ARG A 20 10.34 -4.49 4.24
C ARG A 20 9.74 -4.17 2.88
N ALA A 21 10.00 -5.03 1.91
CA ALA A 21 9.42 -4.95 0.58
C ALA A 21 8.48 -6.12 0.38
N ASP A 22 7.17 -5.85 0.41
CA ASP A 22 6.13 -6.86 0.29
C ASP A 22 5.85 -7.18 -1.16
N GLU A 23 5.52 -8.44 -1.45
CA GLU A 23 4.89 -8.82 -2.71
C GLU A 23 3.38 -8.59 -2.63
N VAL A 24 2.82 -8.01 -3.69
CA VAL A 24 1.39 -7.69 -3.80
C VAL A 24 0.81 -8.46 -4.98
N SER A 25 -0.27 -9.19 -4.73
CA SER A 25 -0.98 -9.97 -5.74
C SER A 25 -1.43 -9.10 -6.92
N GLU A 26 -1.39 -9.67 -8.13
CA GLU A 26 -1.89 -8.99 -9.33
C GLU A 26 -3.37 -8.62 -9.24
N ASP A 27 -4.16 -9.34 -8.43
CA ASP A 27 -5.59 -9.06 -8.31
C ASP A 27 -5.86 -7.71 -7.63
N VAL A 28 -4.96 -7.26 -6.76
CA VAL A 28 -5.00 -5.91 -6.16
C VAL A 28 -4.84 -4.85 -7.26
N TRP A 29 -3.92 -5.06 -8.20
CA TRP A 29 -3.68 -4.12 -9.31
C TRP A 29 -4.79 -4.15 -10.35
N LYS A 30 -5.41 -5.30 -10.59
CA LYS A 30 -6.61 -5.39 -11.44
C LYS A 30 -7.80 -4.65 -10.84
N LEU A 31 -7.94 -4.69 -9.51
CA LEU A 31 -9.03 -4.02 -8.80
C LEU A 31 -8.82 -2.50 -8.71
N SER A 32 -7.59 -2.06 -8.42
CA SER A 32 -7.30 -0.67 -8.04
C SER A 32 -6.60 0.16 -9.12
N ILE A 33 -6.05 -0.48 -10.16
CA ILE A 33 -5.20 0.14 -11.22
C ILE A 33 -3.88 0.75 -10.67
N GLY A 34 -3.71 0.89 -9.35
CA GLY A 34 -2.55 1.55 -8.74
C GLY A 34 -2.78 3.02 -8.45
N GLY A 35 -1.68 3.77 -8.23
CA GLY A 35 -1.73 5.21 -7.93
C GLY A 35 -2.70 5.56 -6.79
N ALA A 36 -3.61 6.50 -7.06
CA ALA A 36 -4.63 6.93 -6.10
C ALA A 36 -5.61 5.80 -5.70
N GLY A 37 -5.91 4.86 -6.60
CA GLY A 37 -6.80 3.74 -6.30
C GLY A 37 -6.21 2.80 -5.25
N TYR A 38 -4.94 2.44 -5.41
CA TYR A 38 -4.23 1.63 -4.41
C TYR A 38 -4.00 2.41 -3.11
N GLY A 39 -3.68 3.70 -3.19
CA GLY A 39 -3.55 4.56 -2.01
C GLY A 39 -4.84 4.60 -1.17
N ALA A 40 -6.00 4.74 -1.83
CA ALA A 40 -7.30 4.70 -1.15
C ALA A 40 -7.60 3.33 -0.52
N MET A 41 -7.24 2.23 -1.19
CA MET A 41 -7.40 0.87 -0.67
C MET A 41 -6.57 0.65 0.61
N VAL A 42 -5.29 1.06 0.60
CA VAL A 42 -4.42 0.98 1.77
C VAL A 42 -4.99 1.78 2.94
N LEU A 43 -5.47 3.01 2.70
CA LEU A 43 -6.10 3.83 3.74
C LEU A 43 -7.36 3.15 4.30
N LEU A 44 -8.20 2.58 3.44
CA LEU A 44 -9.43 1.90 3.85
C LEU A 44 -9.17 0.65 4.69
N GLU A 45 -8.13 -0.13 4.34
CA GLU A 45 -7.82 -1.40 5.01
C GLU A 45 -6.97 -1.24 6.27
N GLU A 46 -6.12 -0.22 6.34
CA GLU A 46 -5.10 -0.11 7.41
C GLU A 46 -5.30 1.06 8.36
N ALA A 47 -6.07 2.09 7.98
CA ALA A 47 -6.46 3.17 8.89
C ALA A 47 -7.86 2.92 9.45
N THR A 48 -8.14 3.53 10.60
CA THR A 48 -9.49 3.53 11.20
C THR A 48 -10.11 4.91 11.12
N ALA A 49 -11.43 4.99 11.25
CA ALA A 49 -12.15 6.27 11.30
C ALA A 49 -11.70 7.16 12.48
N ASP A 50 -11.11 6.57 13.52
CA ASP A 50 -10.62 7.25 14.71
C ASP A 50 -9.13 7.66 14.61
N THR A 51 -8.47 7.40 13.48
CA THR A 51 -7.04 7.75 13.30
C THR A 51 -6.87 9.27 13.27
N ASP A 52 -6.05 9.82 14.19
CA ASP A 52 -5.66 11.23 14.17
C ASP A 52 -4.80 11.51 12.91
N PRO A 53 -5.14 12.52 12.09
CA PRO A 53 -4.33 12.91 10.94
C PRO A 53 -2.86 13.26 11.25
N LEU A 54 -2.53 13.59 12.50
CA LEU A 54 -1.16 13.89 12.93
C LEU A 54 -0.49 12.78 13.76
N GLY A 55 -1.22 11.70 14.05
CA GLY A 55 -0.74 10.56 14.85
C GLY A 55 -0.68 10.82 16.36
#